data_AF-A0A537Y6V1-F1
#
_entry.id   AF-A0A537Y6V1-F1
#
_cell.length_a   1.000
_cell.length_b   1.000
_cell.length_c   1.000
_cell.angle_alpha   90.00
_cell.angle_beta   90.00
_cell.angle_gamma   90.00
#
_symmetry.space_group_name_H-M   'P 1'
#
loop_
_entity.id
_entity.type
_entity.pdbx_description
1 polymer ?
#
loop_
_entity_poly.entity_id
_entity_poly.type
_entity_poly.pdbx_seq_one_letter_code
_entity_poly.pdbx_strand_id
1 'polypeptide(L)' 'MAKPVHSMIRVLDEARSLDFYARAFELRIADRLVFEDFALIYLRHASSPFELE' A
#
# COMPACT_ATOMS: atom_id res chain seq x y z
N MET A 1 0.77 -21.36 12.89
CA MET A 1 -0.11 -21.30 11.70
C MET A 1 0.37 -20.18 10.81
N ALA A 2 0.41 -20.34 9.49
CA ALA A 2 0.78 -19.25 8.58
C ALA A 2 -0.30 -18.15 8.63
N LYS A 3 0.10 -16.88 8.74
CA LYS A 3 -0.79 -15.72 8.72
C LYS A 3 -0.26 -14.72 7.68
N PRO A 4 -1.01 -14.39 6.63
CA PRO A 4 -0.62 -13.33 5.73
C PRO A 4 -0.66 -12.00 6.47
N VAL A 5 0.43 -11.23 6.38
CA VAL A 5 0.55 -9.92 7.02
C VAL A 5 0.67 -8.80 5.99
N HIS A 6 1.01 -9.15 4.75
CA HIS A 6 1.39 -8.19 3.73
C HIS A 6 1.20 -8.75 2.31
N SER A 7 0.92 -7.90 1.31
CA SER A 7 1.03 -8.23 -0.13
C SER A 7 1.61 -7.05 -0.92
N MET A 8 2.49 -7.36 -1.86
CA MET A 8 3.18 -6.36 -2.68
C MET A 8 2.66 -6.38 -4.12
N ILE A 9 2.34 -5.20 -4.67
CA ILE A 9 1.89 -5.02 -6.05
C ILE A 9 2.67 -3.88 -6.69
N ARG A 10 3.41 -4.18 -7.76
CA ARG A 10 4.07 -3.15 -8.56
C ARG A 10 3.05 -2.37 -9.40
N VAL A 11 3.18 -1.06 -9.40
CA VAL A 11 2.31 -0.15 -10.14
C VAL A 11 3.13 0.77 -11.05
N LEU A 12 2.52 1.23 -12.15
CA LEU A 12 3.15 2.14 -13.11
C LEU A 12 2.94 3.63 -12.75
N ASP A 13 1.81 3.94 -12.13
CA ASP A 13 1.42 5.30 -11.75
C ASP A 13 1.02 5.31 -10.27
N GLU A 14 1.82 6.00 -9.47
CA GLU A 14 1.64 6.11 -8.03
C GLU A 14 0.32 6.80 -7.68
N ALA A 15 0.08 7.99 -8.23
CA ALA A 15 -1.06 8.83 -7.87
C ALA A 15 -2.39 8.15 -8.20
N ARG A 16 -2.47 7.51 -9.37
CA ARG A 16 -3.65 6.75 -9.79
C ARG A 16 -3.89 5.54 -8.90
N SER A 17 -2.83 4.88 -8.45
CA SER A 17 -2.95 3.70 -7.56
C SER A 17 -3.39 4.11 -6.16
N LEU A 18 -2.82 5.18 -5.61
CA LEU A 18 -3.22 5.75 -4.32
C LEU A 18 -4.68 6.16 -4.30
N ASP A 19 -5.14 6.87 -5.33
CA ASP A 19 -6.55 7.27 -5.46
C ASP A 19 -7.48 6.05 -5.54
N PHE A 20 -7.11 5.04 -6.34
CA PHE A 20 -7.91 3.82 -6.46
C PHE A 20 -8.05 3.09 -5.11
N TYR A 21 -6.95 2.82 -4.42
CA TYR A 21 -7.00 2.08 -3.15
C TYR A 21 -7.67 2.88 -2.02
N ALA A 22 -7.52 4.22 -2.02
CA ALA A 22 -8.24 5.07 -1.09
C ALA A 22 -9.75 5.06 -1.33
N ARG A 23 -10.22 5.12 -2.58
CA ARG A 23 -11.65 5.14 -2.90
C ARG A 23 -12.33 3.78 -2.80
N ALA A 24 -11.65 2.72 -3.19
CA ALA A 24 -12.23 1.38 -3.25
C ALA A 24 -12.20 0.65 -1.91
N PHE A 25 -11.17 0.90 -1.08
CA PHE A 25 -10.90 0.10 0.12
C PHE A 25 -10.57 0.95 1.36
N GLU A 26 -10.63 2.28 1.24
CA GLU A 26 -10.27 3.22 2.32
C GLU A 26 -8.85 3.02 2.86
N LEU A 27 -7.95 2.47 2.03
CA LEU A 27 -6.55 2.32 2.41
C LEU A 27 -5.85 3.68 2.40
N ARG A 28 -5.07 3.95 3.43
CA ARG A 28 -4.30 5.18 3.60
C ARG A 28 -2.82 4.87 3.74
N ILE A 29 -1.96 5.82 3.37
CA ILE A 29 -0.51 5.69 3.51
C ILE A 29 -0.18 5.53 5.00
N ALA A 30 0.45 4.40 5.30
CA ALA A 30 0.99 4.06 6.61
C ALA A 30 2.47 4.40 6.71
N ASP A 31 3.23 4.18 5.63
CA ASP A 31 4.65 4.55 5.53
C ASP A 31 5.05 4.73 4.05
N ARG A 32 6.12 5.46 3.81
CA ARG A 32 6.68 5.71 2.47
C ARG A 32 8.19 5.73 2.53
N LEU A 33 8.81 4.83 1.76
CA LEU A 33 10.25 4.73 1.61
C LEU A 33 10.62 5.08 0.17
N VAL A 34 11.53 6.03 -0.01
CA VAL A 34 11.99 6.48 -1.33
C VAL A 34 13.37 5.92 -1.58
N PHE A 35 13.55 5.27 -2.73
CA PHE A 35 14.81 4.77 -3.24
C PHE A 35 15.19 5.54 -4.51
N GLU A 36 16.36 5.23 -5.07
CA GLU A 36 16.88 5.92 -6.25
C GLU A 36 15.93 5.80 -7.47
N ASP A 37 15.40 4.60 -7.70
CA ASP A 37 14.61 4.29 -8.90
C ASP A 37 13.09 4.09 -8.65
N PHE A 38 12.67 3.97 -7.40
CA PHE A 38 11.27 3.68 -7.03
C PHE A 38 10.93 4.11 -5.61
N ALA A 39 9.64 4.03 -5.26
CA ALA A 39 9.17 4.17 -3.89
C ALA A 39 8.42 2.91 -3.45
N LEU A 40 8.56 2.53 -2.17
CA LEU A 40 7.67 1.60 -1.49
C LEU A 40 6.65 2.42 -0.71
N ILE A 41 5.37 2.12 -0.88
CA ILE A 41 4.29 2.85 -0.22
C ILE A 41 3.39 1.85 0.46
N TYR A 42 3.49 1.79 1.79
CA TYR A 42 2.65 0.91 2.59
C TYR A 42 1.29 1.56 2.77
N LEU A 43 0.24 0.87 2.36
CA LEU A 43 -1.15 1.24 2.54
C LEU A 43 -1.82 0.32 3.56
N ARG A 44 -2.62 0.91 4.45
CA ARG A 44 -3.32 0.18 5.51
C ARG A 44 -4.70 0.75 5.78
N HIS A 45 -5.64 -0.13 6.13
CA HIS A 45 -6.95 0.27 6.65
C HIS A 45 -6.89 0.42 8.17
N ALA A 46 -7.64 1.36 8.75
CA ALA A 46 -7.62 1.61 10.21
C ALA A 46 -8.06 0.39 11.06
N SER A 47 -8.89 -0.49 10.49
CA SER A 47 -9.40 -1.69 11.19
C SER A 47 -8.54 -2.95 11.02
N SER A 48 -7.45 -2.90 10.25
CA SER A 48 -6.66 -4.08 9.90
C SER A 48 -5.16 -3.82 9.99
N PRO A 49 -4.37 -4.75 10.59
CA PRO A 49 -2.92 -4.65 10.56
C PRO A 49 -2.31 -5.15 9.23
N PHE A 50 -3.12 -5.64 8.29
CA PHE A 50 -2.63 -6.09 6.99
C PHE A 50 -2.25 -4.90 6.12
N GLU A 51 -1.09 -5.00 5.46
CA GLU A 51 -0.54 -3.94 4.62
C GLU A 51 -0.51 -4.34 3.16
N LEU A 52 -0.76 -3.37 2.29
CA LEU A 52 -0.51 -3.44 0.85
C LEU A 52 0.69 -2.56 0.52
N GLU A 53 1.73 -3.10 -0.10
CA GLU A 53 2.90 -2.36 -0.62
C GLU A 53 2.82 -2.18 -2.13
#